data_AF-A0A3N1GBM4-F1
#
_entry.id   AF-A0A3N1GBM4-F1
#
_cell.length_a   1.000
_cell.length_b   1.000
_cell.length_c   1.000
_cell.angle_alpha   90.00
_cell.angle_beta   90.00
_cell.angle_gamma   90.00
#
_symmetry.space_group_name_H-M   'P 1'
#
loop_
_entity.id
_entity.type
_entity.pdbx_description
1 polymer ?
#
loop_
_entity_poly.entity_id
_entity_poly.type
_entity_poly.pdbx_seq_one_letter_code
_entity_poly.pdbx_strand_id
1 'polypeptide(L)'
;MNLYAENDGSFPDESAVEVRYPLTDEQCNGDRDTWPWVPGYILGQCGPNEWDVCVDGARPTGDENGEPLYPCVFRDASEIRTAVAR
;
A
#
# COMPACT_ATOMS: atom_id res chain seq x y z
N MET A 1 18.19 -12.72 4.55
CA MET A 1 16.83 -13.25 4.66
C MET A 1 16.02 -12.44 3.67
N ASN A 2 15.46 -13.06 2.63
CA ASN A 2 14.55 -12.33 1.75
C ASN A 2 13.24 -12.13 2.54
N LEU A 3 12.81 -10.89 2.72
CA LEU A 3 11.57 -10.59 3.47
C LEU A 3 10.33 -10.94 2.64
N TYR A 4 10.50 -11.09 1.32
CA TYR A 4 9.41 -11.28 0.36
C TYR A 4 9.55 -12.61 -0.38
N ALA A 5 8.41 -13.14 -0.80
CA ALA A 5 8.32 -14.25 -1.74
C ALA A 5 8.73 -13.79 -3.15
N GLU A 6 8.87 -14.74 -4.07
CA GLU A 6 8.97 -14.42 -5.49
C GLU A 6 7.65 -13.79 -5.95
N ASN A 7 7.74 -12.57 -6.49
CA ASN A 7 6.58 -11.83 -6.96
C ASN A 7 5.96 -12.52 -8.19
N ASP A 8 4.64 -12.71 -8.19
CA ASP A 8 3.88 -13.35 -9.28
C ASP A 8 3.73 -12.48 -10.54
N GLY A 9 4.18 -11.24 -10.48
CA GLY A 9 4.20 -10.28 -11.59
C GLY A 9 2.93 -9.43 -11.72
N SER A 10 1.90 -9.65 -10.89
CA SER A 10 0.67 -8.84 -10.93
C SER A 10 0.93 -7.39 -10.51
N PHE A 11 1.75 -7.21 -9.48
CA PHE A 11 2.21 -5.91 -9.00
C PHE A 11 3.71 -5.99 -8.70
N PRO A 12 4.58 -5.62 -9.66
CA PRO A 12 6.02 -5.71 -9.47
C PRO A 12 6.53 -4.85 -8.30
N ASP A 13 7.61 -5.28 -7.68
CA ASP A 13 8.29 -4.51 -6.63
C ASP A 13 8.68 -3.11 -7.16
N GLU A 14 8.63 -2.10 -6.28
CA GLU A 14 8.87 -0.68 -6.58
C GLU A 14 7.90 -0.05 -7.59
N SER A 15 6.89 -0.79 -8.08
CA SER A 15 5.90 -0.24 -9.00
C SER A 15 4.91 0.68 -8.28
N ALA A 16 4.56 1.78 -8.95
CA ALA A 16 3.52 2.69 -8.49
C ALA A 16 2.14 2.06 -8.66
N VAL A 17 1.33 2.14 -7.61
CA VAL A 17 -0.03 1.61 -7.55
C VAL A 17 -0.98 2.63 -6.92
N GLU A 18 -2.26 2.34 -7.01
CA GLU A 18 -3.23 2.91 -6.08
C GLU A 18 -3.74 1.79 -5.17
N VAL A 19 -3.90 2.10 -3.89
CA VAL A 19 -4.20 1.14 -2.83
C VAL A 19 -5.38 1.62 -1.99
N ARG A 20 -6.22 0.69 -1.53
CA ARG A 20 -7.29 1.02 -0.57
C ARG A 20 -6.69 1.34 0.80
N TYR A 21 -6.93 2.55 1.28
CA TYR A 21 -6.44 2.98 2.59
C TYR A 21 -7.39 4.01 3.23
N PRO A 22 -7.74 3.88 4.53
CA PRO A 22 -8.58 4.85 5.21
C PRO A 22 -7.77 6.11 5.55
N LEU A 23 -8.32 7.28 5.24
CA LEU A 23 -7.73 8.59 5.55
C LEU A 23 -8.38 9.26 6.77
N THR A 24 -9.46 8.70 7.30
CA THR A 24 -10.20 9.23 8.45
C THR A 24 -10.58 8.14 9.43
N ASP A 25 -10.82 8.51 10.70
CA ASP A 25 -11.30 7.58 11.72
C ASP A 25 -12.63 6.92 11.35
N GLU A 26 -13.52 7.66 10.67
CA GLU A 26 -14.78 7.10 10.17
C GLU A 26 -14.52 5.98 9.15
N GLN A 27 -13.59 6.20 8.22
CA GLN A 27 -13.21 5.17 7.24
C GLN A 27 -12.53 3.98 7.93
N CYS A 28 -11.69 4.20 8.96
CA CYS A 28 -11.08 3.12 9.75
C CYS A 28 -12.12 2.22 10.43
N ASN A 29 -13.27 2.78 10.83
CA ASN A 29 -14.37 2.04 11.45
C ASN A 29 -15.38 1.48 10.43
N GLY A 30 -15.23 1.83 9.15
CA GLY A 30 -16.10 1.41 8.05
C GLY A 30 -15.59 0.20 7.30
N ASP A 31 -16.27 -0.13 6.20
CA ASP A 31 -15.88 -1.23 5.31
C ASP A 31 -14.70 -0.81 4.41
N ARG A 32 -13.73 -1.71 4.24
CA ARG A 32 -12.52 -1.52 3.42
C ARG A 32 -12.87 -1.28 1.96
N ASP A 33 -13.95 -1.87 1.48
CA ASP A 33 -14.46 -1.68 0.11
C ASP A 33 -14.87 -0.23 -0.17
N THR A 34 -15.07 0.58 0.87
CA THR A 34 -15.44 2.00 0.79
C THR A 34 -14.25 2.95 0.89
N TRP A 35 -13.06 2.47 1.27
CA TRP A 35 -11.87 3.31 1.41
C TRP A 35 -11.48 3.97 0.10
N PRO A 36 -10.97 5.21 0.08
CA PRO A 36 -10.48 5.77 -1.17
C PRO A 36 -9.31 4.93 -1.73
N TRP A 37 -9.17 4.99 -3.05
CA TRP A 37 -7.93 4.60 -3.71
C TRP A 37 -6.93 5.74 -3.57
N VAL A 38 -5.77 5.47 -2.99
CA VAL A 38 -4.73 6.46 -2.76
C VAL A 38 -3.39 5.99 -3.35
N PRO A 39 -2.49 6.90 -3.73
CA PRO A 39 -1.15 6.53 -4.18
C PRO A 39 -0.39 5.66 -3.17
N GLY A 40 0.40 4.73 -3.72
CA GLY A 40 1.38 3.93 -2.99
C GLY A 40 2.34 3.23 -3.95
N TYR A 41 3.25 2.43 -3.39
CA TYR A 41 4.17 1.59 -4.17
C TYR A 41 4.40 0.24 -3.49
N ILE A 42 4.66 -0.78 -4.31
CA ILE A 42 4.91 -2.15 -3.83
C ILE A 42 6.29 -2.26 -3.20
N LEU A 43 6.36 -2.81 -2.00
CA LEU A 43 7.62 -3.19 -1.35
C LEU A 43 7.99 -4.64 -1.68
N GLY A 44 6.99 -5.51 -1.77
CA GLY A 44 7.14 -6.89 -2.22
C GLY A 44 5.88 -7.73 -2.02
N GLN A 45 5.88 -8.95 -2.55
CA GLN A 45 4.82 -9.92 -2.29
C GLN A 45 5.17 -10.78 -1.07
N CYS A 46 4.29 -10.82 -0.08
CA CYS A 46 4.52 -11.59 1.16
C CYS A 46 3.97 -13.03 1.07
N GLY A 47 2.99 -13.24 0.20
CA GLY A 47 2.37 -14.55 -0.01
C GLY A 47 1.36 -14.54 -1.16
N PRO A 48 0.68 -15.67 -1.41
CA PRO A 48 -0.37 -15.75 -2.41
C PRO A 48 -1.46 -14.70 -2.12
N ASN A 49 -1.70 -13.81 -3.08
CA ASN A 49 -2.69 -12.74 -2.96
C ASN A 49 -2.45 -11.77 -1.77
N GLU A 50 -1.19 -11.50 -1.41
CA GLU A 50 -0.83 -10.55 -0.36
C GLU A 50 0.47 -9.80 -0.68
N TRP A 51 0.39 -8.46 -0.76
CA TRP A 51 1.51 -7.56 -1.02
C TRP A 51 1.72 -6.60 0.15
N ASP A 52 2.99 -6.28 0.44
CA ASP A 52 3.41 -5.19 1.30
C ASP A 52 3.46 -3.90 0.48
N VAL A 53 2.70 -2.90 0.90
CA VAL A 53 2.50 -1.66 0.15
C VAL A 53 2.81 -0.47 1.05
N CYS A 54 3.71 0.41 0.62
CA CYS A 54 3.92 1.70 1.24
C CYS A 54 2.91 2.71 0.69
N VAL A 55 2.16 3.38 1.56
CA VAL A 55 1.06 4.29 1.17
C VAL A 55 1.52 5.74 1.24
N ASP A 56 2.12 6.24 0.16
CA ASP A 56 2.61 7.63 0.06
C ASP A 56 1.49 8.67 -0.14
N GLY A 57 0.28 8.22 -0.48
CA GLY A 57 -0.94 9.03 -0.48
C GLY A 57 -1.53 9.31 0.92
N ALA A 58 -1.03 8.65 1.97
CA ALA A 58 -1.42 8.91 3.34
C ALA A 58 -0.65 10.10 3.92
N ARG A 59 -1.18 10.70 4.99
CA ARG A 59 -0.44 11.73 5.73
C ARG A 59 0.75 11.06 6.44
N PRO A 60 2.01 11.44 6.15
CA PRO A 60 3.15 10.86 6.84
C PRO A 60 3.17 11.33 8.30
N THR A 61 3.72 10.48 9.16
CA THR A 61 4.23 10.86 10.48
C THR A 61 5.71 11.24 10.36
N GLY A 62 6.30 11.87 11.38
CA GLY A 62 7.74 12.08 11.46
C GLY A 62 8.42 10.95 12.26
N ASP A 63 9.65 10.59 11.90
CA ASP A 63 10.54 9.81 12.76
C ASP A 63 11.22 10.71 13.84
N GLU A 64 12.19 10.16 14.57
CA GLU A 64 12.96 10.90 15.59
C GLU A 64 13.80 12.07 15.03
N ASN A 65 14.09 12.06 13.72
CA ASN A 65 14.83 13.08 13.00
C ASN A 65 13.91 14.03 12.21
N GLY A 66 12.60 13.77 12.18
CA GLY A 66 11.62 14.53 11.42
C GLY A 66 11.45 14.10 9.96
N GLU A 67 12.02 12.97 9.56
CA GLU A 67 11.84 12.41 8.22
C GLU A 67 10.44 11.79 8.07
N PRO A 68 9.81 11.90 6.89
CA PRO A 68 8.47 11.38 6.67
C PRO A 68 8.45 9.85 6.70
N LEU A 69 7.64 9.30 7.60
CA LEU A 69 7.31 7.90 7.68
C LEU A 69 5.89 7.68 7.17
N TYR A 70 5.79 6.95 6.08
CA TYR A 70 4.52 6.50 5.50
C TYR A 70 4.15 5.12 6.05
N PRO A 71 2.84 4.82 6.15
CA PRO A 71 2.40 3.51 6.61
C PRO A 71 2.67 2.44 5.54
N CYS A 72 3.25 1.32 5.98
CA CYS A 72 3.35 0.09 5.19
C CYS A 72 2.27 -0.89 5.63
N VAL A 73 1.52 -1.44 4.68
CA VAL A 73 0.35 -2.28 4.95
C VAL A 73 0.27 -3.47 4.00
N PHE A 74 -0.24 -4.59 4.52
CA PHE A 74 -0.55 -5.75 3.69
C PHE A 74 -1.91 -5.60 3.01
N ARG A 75 -1.95 -5.93 1.72
CA ARG A 75 -3.15 -5.81 0.87
C ARG A 75 -3.30 -6.98 -0.07
N ASP A 76 -4.55 -7.36 -0.29
CA ASP A 76 -4.88 -8.31 -1.33
C ASP A 76 -4.90 -7.65 -2.71
N ALA A 77 -4.92 -8.45 -3.78
CA ALA A 77 -4.95 -7.92 -5.15
C ALA A 77 -6.21 -7.11 -5.45
N SER A 78 -7.32 -7.36 -4.72
CA SER A 78 -8.59 -6.64 -4.93
C SER A 78 -8.56 -5.23 -4.34
N GLU A 79 -7.63 -4.97 -3.44
CA GLU A 79 -7.38 -3.68 -2.80
C GLU A 79 -6.20 -2.91 -3.41
N ILE A 80 -5.65 -3.39 -4.54
CA ILE A 80 -4.56 -2.76 -5.28
C ILE A 80 -4.98 -2.61 -6.75
N ARG A 81 -4.62 -1.49 -7.38
CA ARG A 81 -4.73 -1.31 -8.83
C ARG A 81 -3.48 -0.66 -9.41
N THR A 82 -3.14 -1.01 -10.63
CA THR A 82 -2.02 -0.39 -11.36
C THR A 82 -2.28 1.10 -11.54
N ALA A 83 -1.30 1.94 -11.20
CA ALA A 83 -1.43 3.37 -11.44
C ALA A 83 -1.50 3.63 -12.96
N VAL A 84 -2.47 4.46 -13.37
CA VAL A 84 -2.52 4.92 -14.77
C VAL A 84 -1.44 5.98 -14.95
N ALA A 85 -0.53 5.80 -15.90
CA ALA A 85 0.39 6.85 -16.29
C ALA A 85 -0.44 8.08 -16.73
N ARG A 86 -0.32 9.18 -15.98
CA ARG A 86 -0.98 10.46 -16.28
C ARG A 86 -0.22 11.23 -17.35
#